data_AF-A0A1Z9TJK2-F1
#
_entry.id   AF-A0A1Z9TJK2-F1
#
_cell.length_a   1.000
_cell.length_b   1.000
_cell.length_c   1.000
_cell.angle_alpha   90.00
_cell.angle_beta   90.00
_cell.angle_gamma   90.00
#
_symmetry.space_group_name_H-M   'P 1'
#
loop_
_entity.id
_entity.type
_entity.pdbx_description
1 polymer ?
#
loop_
_entity_poly.entity_id
_entity_poly.type
_entity_poly.pdbx_seq_one_letter_code
_entity_poly.pdbx_strand_id
1 'polypeptide(L)'
;MDVSEVMAHAERPITKPERPLFSSGPCPKRPGWSAVSVENNAFLGRSHRAKYPLQQIKKVLDLTKELLQIPKNYKVAIVPGSDTGAFEMLMWSLLGKNKTTMLVWESFG
;
A
#
# COMPACT_ATOMS: atom_id res chain seq x y z
N MET A 1 -42.17 -11.15 -16.05
CA MET A 1 -41.50 -10.76 -14.79
C MET A 1 -41.35 -9.27 -14.83
N ASP A 2 -42.04 -8.60 -13.92
CA ASP A 2 -42.09 -7.15 -13.84
C ASP A 2 -40.71 -6.64 -13.35
N VAL A 3 -40.09 -5.78 -14.15
CA VAL A 3 -38.77 -5.17 -13.86
C VAL A 3 -38.85 -4.09 -12.77
N SER A 4 -40.03 -3.83 -12.21
CA SER A 4 -40.26 -2.86 -11.13
C SER A 4 -39.86 -3.37 -9.73
N GLU A 5 -39.64 -4.68 -9.55
CA GLU A 5 -39.49 -5.30 -8.22
C GLU A 5 -38.07 -5.19 -7.61
N VAL A 6 -37.10 -4.63 -8.34
CA VAL A 6 -35.68 -4.64 -7.93
C VAL A 6 -35.17 -3.23 -7.57
N MET A 7 -35.86 -2.46 -6.74
CA MET A 7 -35.26 -1.29 -6.06
C MET A 7 -35.94 -1.02 -4.72
N ALA A 8 -35.84 -1.95 -3.77
CA ALA A 8 -36.03 -1.60 -2.37
C ALA A 8 -34.87 -0.67 -1.96
N HIS A 9 -35.10 0.64 -1.98
CA HIS A 9 -34.13 1.60 -1.43
C HIS A 9 -33.95 1.28 0.06
N ALA A 10 -32.75 0.86 0.44
CA ALA A 10 -32.39 0.69 1.85
C ALA A 10 -32.71 1.99 2.61
N GLU A 11 -33.45 1.90 3.72
CA GLU A 11 -33.76 3.06 4.54
C GLU A 11 -32.47 3.76 4.97
N ARG A 12 -32.47 5.10 4.85
CA ARG A 12 -31.30 5.91 5.17
C ARG A 12 -30.92 5.70 6.64
N PRO A 13 -29.69 5.28 6.96
CA PRO A 13 -29.26 5.15 8.35
C PRO A 13 -29.35 6.49 9.09
N ILE A 14 -30.03 6.48 10.24
CA ILE A 14 -30.13 7.65 11.13
C ILE A 14 -28.81 7.84 11.90
N THR A 15 -28.15 6.73 12.26
CA THR A 15 -26.86 6.73 12.94
C THR A 15 -25.74 6.95 11.93
N LYS A 16 -24.94 8.00 12.15
CA LYS A 16 -23.74 8.25 11.35
C LYS A 16 -22.58 7.35 11.80
N PRO A 17 -21.70 6.92 10.89
CA PRO A 17 -20.48 6.22 11.25
C PRO A 17 -19.60 7.09 12.16
N GLU A 18 -19.02 6.49 13.20
CA GLU A 18 -18.09 7.16 14.12
C GLU A 18 -16.89 7.75 13.37
N ARG A 19 -16.48 7.11 12.26
CA ARG A 19 -15.37 7.54 11.42
C ARG A 19 -15.77 7.61 9.94
N PRO A 20 -16.29 8.76 9.46
CA PRO A 20 -16.78 8.91 8.10
C PRO A 20 -15.66 9.22 7.08
N LEU A 21 -14.54 8.48 7.14
CA LEU A 21 -13.37 8.67 6.27
C LEU A 21 -13.30 7.49 5.28
N PHE A 22 -13.99 7.61 4.14
CA PHE A 22 -14.21 6.50 3.19
C PHE A 22 -13.28 6.51 1.96
N SER A 23 -12.23 7.33 1.96
CA SER A 23 -11.25 7.31 0.89
C SER A 23 -10.42 6.03 0.94
N SER A 24 -10.14 5.43 -0.22
CA SER A 24 -9.26 4.26 -0.35
C SER A 24 -7.76 4.60 -0.32
N GLY A 25 -7.42 5.89 -0.37
CA GLY A 25 -6.04 6.33 -0.35
C GLY A 25 -5.93 7.86 -0.41
N PRO A 26 -5.33 8.53 0.58
CA PRO A 26 -4.99 8.02 1.92
C PRO A 26 -6.22 7.50 2.69
N CYS A 27 -6.05 6.43 3.46
CA CYS A 27 -7.10 5.83 4.31
C CYS A 27 -6.99 6.23 5.79
N PRO A 28 -8.08 6.13 6.57
CA PRO A 28 -8.02 6.16 8.02
C PRO A 28 -7.01 5.13 8.59
N LYS A 29 -6.11 5.59 9.48
CA LYS A 29 -5.16 4.72 10.21
C LYS A 29 -5.86 3.76 11.16
N ARG A 30 -5.29 2.58 11.41
CA ARG A 30 -5.83 1.58 12.37
C ARG A 30 -6.08 2.18 13.78
N PRO A 31 -7.03 1.63 14.57
CA PRO A 31 -7.21 2.03 15.97
C PRO A 31 -5.90 1.95 16.78
N GLY A 32 -5.70 2.91 17.69
CA GLY A 32 -4.48 3.01 18.52
C GLY A 32 -3.25 3.57 17.81
N TRP A 33 -3.36 3.99 16.54
CA TRP A 33 -2.27 4.71 15.86
C TRP A 33 -2.09 6.12 16.43
N SER A 34 -0.84 6.56 16.66
CA SER A 34 -0.51 7.94 17.05
C SER A 34 0.75 8.45 16.34
N ALA A 35 0.79 9.74 16.00
CA ALA A 35 1.97 10.38 15.43
C ALA A 35 3.18 10.30 16.37
N VAL A 36 2.95 10.48 17.67
CA VAL A 36 3.97 10.34 18.73
C VAL A 36 4.66 8.98 18.68
N SER A 37 3.92 7.89 18.45
CA SER A 37 4.52 6.56 18.32
C SER A 37 5.44 6.45 17.10
N VAL A 38 5.14 7.17 16.02
CA VAL A 38 5.99 7.20 14.82
C VAL A 38 7.25 8.01 15.11
N GLU A 39 7.11 9.20 15.70
CA GLU A 39 8.22 10.08 16.06
C GLU A 39 9.24 9.39 16.98
N ASN A 40 8.76 8.70 18.01
CA ASN A 40 9.61 7.97 18.95
C ASN A 40 10.42 6.84 18.30
N ASN A 41 9.98 6.33 17.15
CA ASN A 41 10.65 5.26 16.40
C ASN A 41 11.39 5.78 15.15
N ALA A 42 11.28 7.07 14.83
CA ALA A 42 11.84 7.64 13.61
C ALA A 42 13.30 8.07 13.82
N PHE A 43 14.16 7.72 12.87
CA PHE A 43 15.55 8.18 12.85
C PHE A 43 15.71 9.46 12.02
N LEU A 44 15.04 10.53 12.44
CA LEU A 44 15.05 11.81 11.73
C LEU A 44 16.48 12.40 11.64
N GLY A 45 16.85 12.93 10.47
CA GLY A 45 18.17 13.52 10.22
C GLY A 45 19.35 12.53 10.24
N ARG A 46 19.11 11.22 10.38
CA ARG A 46 20.16 10.20 10.34
C ARG A 46 20.29 9.60 8.94
N SER A 47 21.50 9.17 8.61
CA SER A 47 21.73 8.40 7.38
C SER A 47 20.96 7.08 7.43
N HIS A 48 20.22 6.76 6.36
CA HIS A 48 19.57 5.46 6.19
C HIS A 48 20.57 4.27 6.15
N ARG A 49 21.87 4.55 5.96
CA ARG A 49 22.95 3.55 6.02
C ARG A 49 23.48 3.30 7.43
N ALA A 50 23.09 4.12 8.42
CA ALA A 50 23.51 3.91 9.80
C ALA A 50 22.91 2.61 10.37
N LYS A 51 23.59 2.03 11.37
CA LYS A 51 23.27 0.71 11.94
C LYS A 51 21.78 0.54 12.28
N TYR A 52 21.21 1.45 13.07
CA TYR A 52 19.83 1.31 13.54
C TYR A 52 18.76 1.59 12.45
N PRO A 53 18.84 2.66 11.64
CA PRO A 53 17.94 2.83 10.49
C PRO A 53 17.96 1.65 9.52
N LEU A 54 19.16 1.14 9.19
CA LEU A 54 19.29 -0.01 8.29
C LEU A 54 18.66 -1.28 8.88
N GLN A 55 18.78 -1.48 10.21
CA GLN A 55 18.08 -2.57 10.91
C GLN A 55 16.57 -2.41 10.87
N GLN A 56 16.04 -1.19 11.03
CA GLN A 56 14.60 -0.94 10.93
C GLN A 56 14.06 -1.23 9.52
N ILE A 57 14.78 -0.82 8.48
CA ILE A 57 14.44 -1.13 7.09
C ILE A 57 14.44 -2.65 6.86
N LYS A 58 15.49 -3.35 7.29
CA LYS A 58 15.58 -4.82 7.17
C LYS A 58 14.41 -5.52 7.87
N LYS A 59 14.08 -5.09 9.09
CA LYS A 59 12.95 -5.64 9.85
C LYS A 59 11.64 -5.52 9.06
N VAL A 60 11.38 -4.38 8.42
CA VAL A 60 10.18 -4.20 7.60
C VAL A 60 10.19 -5.14 6.39
N LEU A 61 11.33 -5.26 5.69
CA LEU A 61 11.45 -6.18 4.56
C LEU A 61 11.20 -7.65 4.95
N ASP A 62 11.74 -8.08 6.10
CA ASP A 62 11.58 -9.43 6.61
C ASP A 62 10.13 -9.70 7.02
N LEU A 63 9.50 -8.76 7.74
CA LEU A 63 8.08 -8.86 8.11
C LEU A 63 7.17 -8.89 6.88
N THR A 64 7.45 -8.11 5.84
CA THR A 64 6.69 -8.15 4.58
C THR A 64 6.80 -9.51 3.90
N LYS A 65 8.00 -10.10 3.87
CA LYS A 65 8.19 -11.45 3.31
C LYS A 65 7.40 -12.51 4.07
N GLU A 66 7.43 -12.44 5.39
CA GLU A 66 6.72 -13.38 6.27
C GLU A 66 5.21 -13.23 6.10
N LEU A 67 4.69 -12.00 6.24
CA LEU A 67 3.26 -11.70 6.20
C LEU A 67 2.62 -12.09 4.86
N LEU A 68 3.29 -11.81 3.75
CA LEU A 68 2.80 -12.11 2.41
C LEU A 68 3.22 -13.49 1.90
N GLN A 69 3.92 -14.29 2.72
CA GLN A 69 4.38 -15.64 2.37
C GLN A 69 5.19 -15.68 1.07
N ILE A 70 6.06 -14.68 0.87
CA ILE A 70 6.84 -14.53 -0.38
C ILE A 70 7.85 -15.69 -0.49
N PRO A 71 8.00 -16.32 -1.68
CA PRO A 71 8.97 -17.40 -1.87
C PRO A 71 10.41 -17.01 -1.49
N LYS A 72 11.16 -17.96 -0.92
CA LYS A 72 12.51 -17.70 -0.38
C LYS A 72 13.48 -17.11 -1.42
N ASN A 73 13.34 -17.51 -2.68
CA ASN A 73 14.17 -17.06 -3.80
C ASN A 73 13.78 -15.66 -4.33
N TYR A 74 12.69 -15.06 -3.86
CA TYR A 74 12.26 -13.72 -4.26
C TYR A 74 12.87 -12.65 -3.34
N LYS A 75 12.98 -11.43 -3.86
CA LYS A 75 13.48 -10.25 -3.13
C LYS A 75 12.33 -9.25 -2.92
N VAL A 76 12.41 -8.51 -1.81
CA VAL A 76 11.53 -7.38 -1.51
C VAL A 76 12.40 -6.14 -1.47
N ALA A 77 11.94 -5.06 -2.09
CA ALA A 77 12.61 -3.77 -2.09
C ALA A 77 11.63 -2.69 -1.63
N ILE A 78 12.14 -1.71 -0.91
CA ILE A 78 11.46 -0.44 -0.65
C ILE A 78 12.09 0.57 -1.59
N VAL A 79 11.27 1.23 -2.39
CA VAL A 79 11.70 2.19 -3.40
C VAL A 79 10.98 3.52 -3.22
N PRO A 80 11.59 4.65 -3.61
CA PRO A 80 10.92 5.94 -3.55
C PRO A 80 9.76 6.00 -4.55
N GLY A 81 8.75 6.81 -4.25
CA GLY A 81 7.54 6.97 -5.06
C GLY A 81 6.35 6.19 -4.51
N SER A 82 5.21 6.32 -5.21
CA SER A 82 4.02 5.50 -4.96
C SER A 82 4.10 4.18 -5.75
N ASP A 83 3.01 3.42 -5.74
CA ASP A 83 2.83 2.24 -6.57
C ASP A 83 3.15 2.53 -8.06
N THR A 84 2.80 3.71 -8.56
CA THR A 84 3.15 4.17 -9.90
C THR A 84 4.66 4.19 -10.13
N GLY A 85 5.44 4.74 -9.19
CA GLY A 85 6.90 4.80 -9.31
C GLY A 85 7.56 3.41 -9.20
N ALA A 86 7.00 2.53 -8.36
CA ALA A 86 7.45 1.15 -8.27
C ALA A 86 7.22 0.39 -9.60
N PHE A 87 6.03 0.54 -10.20
CA PHE A 87 5.72 -0.03 -11.51
C PHE A 87 6.60 0.55 -12.62
N GLU A 88 6.83 1.86 -12.62
CA GLU A 88 7.70 2.50 -13.60
C GLU A 88 9.13 1.95 -13.53
N MET A 89 9.71 1.85 -12.33
CA MET A 89 11.04 1.27 -12.13
C MET A 89 11.12 -0.17 -12.64
N LEU A 90 10.06 -0.96 -12.42
CA LEU A 90 9.96 -2.32 -12.92
C LEU A 90 9.93 -2.35 -14.45
N MET A 91 9.17 -1.47 -15.10
CA MET A 91 9.13 -1.37 -16.57
C MET A 91 10.52 -1.05 -17.13
N TRP A 92 11.23 -0.07 -16.57
CA TRP A 92 12.60 0.26 -17.00
C TRP A 92 13.59 -0.89 -16.84
N SER A 93 13.34 -1.80 -15.88
CA SER A 93 14.26 -2.89 -15.56
C SER A 93 13.93 -4.21 -16.27
N LEU A 94 12.65 -4.48 -16.56
CA LEU A 94 12.19 -5.76 -17.10
C LEU A 94 11.86 -5.70 -18.60
N LEU A 95 11.53 -4.52 -19.15
CA LEU A 95 11.32 -4.37 -20.57
C LEU A 95 12.67 -4.41 -21.28
N GLY A 96 12.97 -5.55 -21.89
CA GLY A 96 14.18 -5.76 -22.69
C GLY A 96 14.04 -5.25 -24.13
N LYS A 97 14.92 -5.71 -25.02
CA LYS A 97 14.95 -5.34 -26.44
C LYS A 97 13.67 -5.60 -27.24
N ASN A 98 12.74 -6.39 -26.69
CA ASN A 98 11.53 -6.81 -27.40
C ASN A 98 10.51 -5.67 -27.39
N LYS A 99 9.77 -5.51 -28.48
CA LYS A 99 8.70 -4.51 -28.57
C LYS A 99 7.56 -4.89 -27.62
N THR A 100 7.25 -4.01 -26.68
CA THR A 100 6.03 -4.08 -25.88
C THR A 100 4.83 -3.77 -26.77
N THR A 101 3.91 -4.71 -26.92
CA THR A 101 2.72 -4.56 -27.78
C THR A 101 1.47 -4.17 -27.01
N MET A 102 1.39 -4.49 -25.72
CA MET A 102 0.27 -4.18 -24.86
C MET A 102 0.73 -4.03 -23.41
N LEU A 103 0.17 -3.05 -22.71
CA LEU A 103 0.30 -2.88 -21.26
C LEU A 103 -1.09 -3.05 -20.66
N VAL A 104 -1.24 -3.93 -19.68
CA VAL A 104 -2.50 -4.12 -18.94
C VAL A 104 -2.19 -3.98 -17.46
N TRP A 105 -2.86 -3.03 -16.81
CA TRP A 105 -2.88 -2.92 -15.36
C TRP A 105 -4.24 -2.42 -14.91
N GLU A 106 -4.58 -2.77 -13.68
CA GLU A 106 -5.77 -2.30 -12.98
C GLU A 106 -5.49 -0.93 -12.34
N SER A 107 -6.50 -0.08 -12.28
CA SER A 107 -6.47 1.07 -11.38
C SER A 107 -6.74 0.58 -9.97
N PHE A 108 -5.72 0.53 -9.12
CA PHE A 108 -5.91 0.29 -7.69
C PHE A 108 -6.83 1.37 -7.12
N GLY A 109 -8.03 0.97 -6.69
CA GLY A 109 -9.11 1.84 -6.25
C GLY A 109 -9.54 1.57 -4.83
#